data_AF-A0A8S1N4U0-F1
#
_entry.id   AF-A0A8S1N4U0-F1
#
_cell.length_a   1.000
_cell.length_b   1.000
_cell.length_c   1.000
_cell.angle_alpha   90.00
_cell.angle_beta   90.00
_cell.angle_gamma   90.00
#
_symmetry.space_group_name_H-M   'P 1'
#
loop_
_entity.id
_entity.type
_entity.pdbx_description
1 polymer ?
#
loop_
_entity_poly.entity_id
_entity_poly.type
_entity_poly.pdbx_seq_one_letter_code
_entity_poly.pdbx_strand_id
1 'polypeptide(L)'
;MCISGGGLYDETGNELKLGNWVETTNNFKLNSQVIFSGEYKNGKKVGRWDFKYKKDNKPFFKIGGGSYDDSGDEIKLGNWVEIMGNFRDYSQVTYRGEYKNGKKVGIWKEMKRDNLSIKEEFIIVQEIKYDN
;
A
#
# COMPACT_ATOMS: atom_id res chain seq x y z
N MET A 1 -17.34 4.36 13.16
CA MET A 1 -16.66 5.12 12.09
C MET A 1 -16.82 4.33 10.80
N CYS A 2 -17.74 4.75 9.93
CA CYS A 2 -17.83 4.23 8.56
C CYS A 2 -16.65 4.78 7.76
N ILE A 3 -15.94 3.93 7.03
CA ILE A 3 -14.89 4.37 6.09
C ILE A 3 -15.48 4.24 4.69
N SER A 4 -15.78 5.37 4.09
CA SER A 4 -16.00 5.52 2.66
C SER A 4 -14.66 5.89 2.02
N GLY A 5 -14.30 5.26 0.89
CA GLY A 5 -13.23 5.80 0.05
C GLY A 5 -13.65 7.20 -0.44
N GLY A 6 -12.70 8.13 -0.51
CA GLY A 6 -13.00 9.51 -0.89
C GLY A 6 -11.84 10.48 -0.66
N GLY A 7 -12.00 11.67 -1.24
CA GLY A 7 -11.08 12.79 -1.17
C GLY A 7 -11.66 13.98 -1.94
N LEU A 8 -10.83 14.96 -2.27
CA LEU A 8 -11.25 16.17 -2.97
C LEU A 8 -11.08 16.01 -4.48
N TYR A 9 -12.06 16.47 -5.24
CA TYR A 9 -11.98 16.58 -6.70
C TYR A 9 -11.68 18.02 -7.10
N ASP A 10 -11.11 18.22 -8.29
CA ASP A 10 -11.01 19.55 -8.88
C ASP A 10 -12.40 20.14 -9.19
N GLU A 11 -12.52 21.47 -9.09
CA GLU A 11 -13.74 22.21 -9.41
C GLU A 11 -13.83 22.57 -10.91
N THR A 12 -12.84 22.14 -11.71
CA THR A 12 -12.69 22.54 -13.12
C THR A 12 -13.51 21.69 -14.09
N GLY A 13 -14.26 20.71 -13.57
CA GLY A 13 -15.15 19.85 -14.35
C GLY A 13 -14.48 18.60 -14.93
N ASN A 14 -13.20 18.37 -14.65
CA ASN A 14 -12.48 17.15 -15.10
C ASN A 14 -12.50 16.01 -14.06
N GLU A 15 -13.07 16.27 -12.88
CA GLU A 15 -13.20 15.31 -11.78
C GLU A 15 -11.85 14.66 -11.39
N LEU A 16 -10.75 15.40 -11.49
CA LEU A 16 -9.44 14.88 -11.11
C LEU A 16 -9.31 14.89 -9.59
N LYS A 17 -8.77 13.79 -9.05
CA LYS A 17 -8.43 13.67 -7.63
C LYS A 17 -7.33 14.67 -7.25
N LEU A 18 -7.53 15.39 -6.16
CA LEU A 18 -6.59 16.35 -5.57
C LEU A 18 -6.44 16.16 -4.06
N GLY A 19 -5.25 16.47 -3.54
CA GLY A 19 -4.95 16.48 -2.12
C GLY A 19 -4.96 15.09 -1.50
N ASN A 20 -5.35 15.00 -0.22
CA ASN A 20 -5.34 13.72 0.50
C ASN A 20 -6.52 12.83 0.13
N TRP A 21 -6.24 11.55 -0.07
CA TRP A 21 -7.22 10.55 -0.46
C TRP A 21 -7.11 9.28 0.38
N VAL A 22 -8.26 8.61 0.53
CA VAL A 22 -8.34 7.24 1.00
C VAL A 22 -8.99 6.38 -0.08
N GLU A 23 -8.29 5.34 -0.50
CA GLU A 23 -8.78 4.32 -1.43
C GLU A 23 -8.99 3.00 -0.70
N THR A 24 -9.99 2.24 -1.14
CA THR A 24 -10.25 0.88 -0.65
C THR A 24 -9.80 -0.14 -1.71
N THR A 25 -9.40 -1.34 -1.28
CA THR A 25 -9.18 -2.44 -2.23
C THR A 25 -10.48 -2.92 -2.84
N ASN A 26 -10.45 -3.43 -4.08
CA ASN A 26 -11.61 -4.10 -4.70
C ASN A 26 -12.16 -5.28 -3.86
N ASN A 27 -11.32 -5.88 -3.03
CA ASN A 27 -11.68 -6.96 -2.12
C ASN A 27 -12.10 -6.47 -0.73
N PHE A 28 -12.54 -5.22 -0.58
CA PHE A 28 -12.97 -4.67 0.72
C PHE A 28 -14.18 -5.44 1.25
N LYS A 29 -13.90 -6.43 2.10
CA LYS A 29 -14.86 -7.36 2.69
C LYS A 29 -14.57 -7.44 4.19
N LEU A 30 -15.49 -8.04 4.95
CA LEU A 30 -15.39 -8.16 6.41
C LEU A 30 -14.00 -8.65 6.88
N ASN A 31 -13.42 -9.62 6.16
CA ASN A 31 -12.14 -10.29 6.42
C ASN A 31 -10.94 -9.73 5.62
N SER A 32 -11.11 -8.56 5.01
CA SER A 32 -10.16 -7.98 4.07
C SER A 32 -10.37 -6.47 3.97
N GLN A 33 -10.09 -5.75 5.06
CA GLN A 33 -10.26 -4.29 5.13
C GLN A 33 -8.91 -3.60 4.95
N VAL A 34 -8.45 -3.51 3.70
CA VAL A 34 -7.25 -2.77 3.33
C VAL A 34 -7.64 -1.42 2.75
N ILE A 35 -6.99 -0.37 3.24
CA ILE A 35 -7.07 0.97 2.67
C ILE A 35 -5.69 1.49 2.30
N PHE A 36 -5.66 2.35 1.29
CA PHE A 36 -4.50 3.10 0.84
C PHE A 36 -4.75 4.56 1.11
N SER A 37 -3.79 5.26 1.71
CA SER A 37 -3.92 6.70 1.94
C SER A 37 -2.67 7.44 1.51
N GLY A 38 -2.85 8.54 0.80
CA GLY A 38 -1.76 9.39 0.32
C GLY A 38 -2.31 10.58 -0.45
N GLU A 39 -1.43 11.25 -1.19
CA GLU A 39 -1.78 12.47 -1.91
C GLU A 39 -1.93 12.22 -3.41
N TYR A 40 -2.91 12.91 -3.97
CA TYR A 40 -3.12 13.06 -5.40
C TYR A 40 -2.82 14.49 -5.84
N LYS A 41 -2.17 14.62 -7.00
CA LYS A 41 -1.95 15.88 -7.70
C LYS A 41 -2.35 15.69 -9.16
N ASN A 42 -3.32 16.47 -9.63
CA ASN A 42 -3.89 16.37 -10.99
C ASN A 42 -4.31 14.94 -11.37
N GLY A 43 -4.98 14.22 -10.46
CA GLY A 43 -5.44 12.85 -10.69
C GLY A 43 -4.36 11.78 -10.60
N LYS A 44 -3.12 12.13 -10.23
CA LYS A 44 -1.97 11.23 -10.12
C LYS A 44 -1.45 11.11 -8.70
N LYS A 45 -1.07 9.90 -8.27
CA LYS A 45 -0.47 9.66 -6.95
C LYS A 45 0.92 10.29 -6.86
N VAL A 46 1.15 11.06 -5.79
CA VAL A 46 2.44 11.69 -5.49
C VAL A 46 2.84 11.44 -4.05
N GLY A 47 4.12 11.64 -3.74
CA GLY A 47 4.65 11.58 -2.38
C GLY A 47 4.37 10.26 -1.66
N ARG A 48 4.22 10.34 -0.33
CA ARG A 48 4.09 9.17 0.54
C ARG A 48 2.68 8.55 0.47
N TRP A 49 2.65 7.24 0.25
CA TRP A 49 1.45 6.41 0.30
C TRP A 49 1.60 5.33 1.36
N ASP A 50 0.59 5.20 2.22
CA ASP A 50 0.56 4.25 3.32
C ASP A 50 -0.58 3.24 3.16
N PHE A 51 -0.25 1.97 3.41
CA PHE A 51 -1.20 0.86 3.33
C PHE A 51 -1.58 0.49 4.75
N LYS A 52 -2.87 0.50 5.05
CA LYS A 52 -3.39 0.20 6.39
C LYS A 52 -4.35 -0.96 6.32
N TYR A 53 -4.29 -1.82 7.32
CA TYR A 53 -5.16 -2.97 7.46
C TYR A 53 -5.93 -2.91 8.76
N LYS A 54 -7.18 -3.35 8.70
CA LYS A 54 -8.01 -3.57 9.88
C LYS A 54 -8.37 -5.05 9.97
N LYS A 55 -7.99 -5.65 11.10
CA LYS A 55 -8.34 -7.00 11.49
C LYS A 55 -9.45 -6.93 12.54
N ASP A 56 -10.59 -7.55 12.27
CA ASP A 56 -11.74 -7.59 13.17
C ASP A 56 -12.13 -6.18 13.69
N ASN A 57 -12.30 -6.05 15.01
CA ASN A 57 -12.62 -4.80 15.70
C ASN A 57 -11.37 -3.99 16.12
N LYS A 58 -10.17 -4.39 15.71
CA LYS A 58 -8.95 -3.64 16.02
C LYS A 58 -8.87 -2.33 15.21
N PRO A 59 -8.14 -1.31 15.70
CA PRO A 59 -7.81 -0.14 14.89
C PRO A 59 -7.03 -0.50 13.62
N PHE A 60 -7.07 0.38 12.62
CA PHE A 60 -6.19 0.26 11.45
C PHE A 60 -4.73 0.36 11.88
N PHE A 61 -3.89 -0.55 11.37
CA PHE A 61 -2.45 -0.49 11.53
C PHE A 61 -1.76 -0.49 10.17
N LYS A 62 -0.61 0.17 10.09
CA LYS A 62 0.17 0.28 8.86
C LYS A 62 0.83 -1.06 8.54
N ILE A 63 0.59 -1.56 7.34
CA ILE A 63 1.14 -2.82 6.83
C ILE A 63 2.12 -2.62 5.67
N GLY A 64 2.15 -1.43 5.09
CA GLY A 64 3.09 -1.14 4.02
C GLY A 64 2.94 0.25 3.43
N GLY A 65 3.34 0.37 2.16
CA GLY A 65 3.39 1.63 1.43
C GLY A 65 4.79 1.99 0.97
N GLY A 66 4.92 3.15 0.35
CA GLY A 66 6.13 3.67 -0.25
C GLY A 66 5.92 5.10 -0.74
N SER A 67 6.83 5.61 -1.56
CA SER A 67 6.70 6.95 -2.12
C SER A 67 6.68 6.92 -3.64
N TYR A 68 5.76 7.69 -4.21
CA TYR A 68 5.77 8.07 -5.62
C TYR A 68 6.60 9.35 -5.79
N ASP A 69 7.02 9.61 -7.02
CA ASP A 69 7.62 10.88 -7.39
C ASP A 69 6.60 12.02 -7.39
N ASP A 70 7.12 13.25 -7.29
CA ASP A 70 6.30 14.46 -7.21
C ASP A 70 6.02 15.07 -8.61
N SER A 71 6.54 14.47 -9.69
CA SER A 71 6.29 14.92 -11.06
C SER A 71 4.84 14.68 -11.48
N GLY A 72 4.18 13.67 -10.89
CA GLY A 72 2.84 13.23 -11.28
C GLY A 72 2.82 12.07 -12.28
N ASP A 73 3.96 11.40 -12.52
CA ASP A 73 4.03 10.23 -13.41
C ASP A 73 3.76 8.90 -12.68
N GLU A 74 3.47 8.96 -11.37
CA GLU A 74 3.21 7.81 -10.49
C GLU A 74 4.40 6.82 -10.48
N ILE A 75 5.62 7.36 -10.55
CA ILE A 75 6.83 6.55 -10.55
C ILE A 75 7.18 6.22 -9.11
N LYS A 76 7.19 4.93 -8.78
CA LYS A 76 7.63 4.45 -7.46
C LYS A 76 9.12 4.69 -7.26
N LEU A 77 9.48 5.21 -6.09
CA LEU A 77 10.85 5.49 -5.68
C LEU A 77 11.17 4.94 -4.28
N GLY A 78 12.42 4.54 -4.09
CA GLY A 78 13.00 4.15 -2.82
C GLY A 78 12.39 2.88 -2.23
N ASN A 79 12.32 2.80 -0.90
CA ASN A 79 11.85 1.61 -0.21
C ASN A 79 10.33 1.47 -0.25
N TRP A 80 9.88 0.28 -0.61
CA TRP A 80 8.48 -0.10 -0.69
C TRP A 80 8.17 -1.35 0.10
N VAL A 81 6.98 -1.37 0.67
CA VAL A 81 6.34 -2.57 1.21
C VAL A 81 5.04 -2.77 0.43
N GLU A 82 5.06 -3.72 -0.50
CA GLU A 82 3.89 -4.11 -1.28
C GLU A 82 3.10 -5.20 -0.57
N ILE A 83 1.80 -5.26 -0.83
CA ILE A 83 0.91 -6.29 -0.32
C ILE A 83 0.48 -7.20 -1.47
N MET A 84 0.34 -8.49 -1.22
CA MET A 84 -0.20 -9.41 -2.22
C MET A 84 -1.70 -9.11 -2.45
N GLY A 85 -2.20 -9.26 -3.68
CA GLY A 85 -3.59 -8.91 -4.02
C GLY A 85 -4.68 -9.64 -3.21
N ASN A 86 -4.34 -10.77 -2.59
CA ASN A 86 -5.21 -11.54 -1.70
C ASN A 86 -4.86 -11.35 -0.22
N PHE A 87 -4.39 -10.15 0.18
CA PHE A 87 -4.10 -9.83 1.58
C PHE A 87 -5.38 -9.89 2.42
N ARG A 88 -5.49 -10.91 3.27
CA ARG A 88 -6.66 -11.22 4.11
C ARG A 88 -6.21 -11.80 5.45
N ASP A 89 -7.14 -12.00 6.38
CA ASP A 89 -6.82 -12.46 7.74
C ASP A 89 -5.91 -13.69 7.81
N TYR A 90 -6.14 -14.70 6.96
CA TYR A 90 -5.39 -15.95 6.91
C TYR A 90 -4.26 -15.99 5.87
N SER A 91 -4.08 -14.91 5.09
CA SER A 91 -3.06 -14.83 4.04
C SER A 91 -2.52 -13.40 3.99
N GLN A 92 -1.49 -13.15 4.80
CA GLN A 92 -0.85 -11.85 4.92
C GLN A 92 0.57 -11.96 4.38
N VAL A 93 0.72 -11.66 3.09
CA VAL A 93 2.00 -11.68 2.38
C VAL A 93 2.35 -10.27 1.94
N THR A 94 3.55 -9.83 2.26
CA THR A 94 4.11 -8.56 1.81
C THR A 94 5.44 -8.76 1.10
N TYR A 95 5.80 -7.82 0.24
CA TYR A 95 7.09 -7.80 -0.45
C TYR A 95 7.81 -6.51 -0.10
N ARG A 96 9.04 -6.60 0.41
CA ARG A 96 9.83 -5.44 0.79
C ARG A 96 11.06 -5.32 -0.09
N GLY A 97 11.30 -4.14 -0.64
CA GLY A 97 12.48 -3.89 -1.45
C GLY A 97 12.51 -2.46 -1.96
N GLU A 98 13.41 -2.21 -2.91
CA GLU A 98 13.66 -0.89 -3.45
C GLU A 98 13.14 -0.75 -4.89
N TYR A 99 12.58 0.41 -5.17
CA TYR A 99 12.25 0.88 -6.51
C TYR A 99 13.22 1.99 -6.94
N LYS A 100 13.70 1.91 -8.17
CA LYS A 100 14.45 2.98 -8.84
C LYS A 100 13.80 3.24 -10.20
N ASN A 101 13.35 4.48 -10.41
CA ASN A 101 12.64 4.91 -11.62
C ASN A 101 11.49 3.95 -12.01
N GLY A 102 10.68 3.55 -11.02
CA GLY A 102 9.52 2.68 -11.25
C GLY A 102 9.86 1.20 -11.45
N LYS A 103 11.14 0.80 -11.41
CA LYS A 103 11.56 -0.60 -11.52
C LYS A 103 12.05 -1.14 -10.18
N LYS A 104 11.70 -2.40 -9.89
CA LYS A 104 12.25 -3.14 -8.74
C LYS A 104 13.73 -3.38 -8.98
N VAL A 105 14.56 -3.04 -7.99
CA VAL A 105 16.01 -3.24 -8.02
C VAL A 105 16.49 -3.94 -6.75
N GLY A 106 17.70 -4.50 -6.79
CA GLY A 106 18.33 -5.13 -5.63
C GLY A 106 17.58 -6.36 -5.11
N ILE A 107 17.54 -6.52 -3.78
CA ILE A 107 16.94 -7.68 -3.12
C ILE A 107 15.54 -7.33 -2.65
N TRP A 108 14.59 -8.16 -3.06
CA TRP A 108 13.20 -8.11 -2.62
C TRP A 108 12.87 -9.30 -1.73
N LYS A 109 12.32 -9.02 -0.55
CA LYS A 109 12.01 -10.02 0.47
C LYS A 109 10.52 -10.29 0.49
N GLU A 110 10.11 -11.52 0.20
CA GLU A 110 8.77 -12.00 0.53
C GLU A 110 8.69 -12.23 2.02
N MET A 111 7.68 -11.65 2.66
CA MET A 111 7.45 -11.79 4.07
C MET A 111 6.03 -12.27 4.33
N LYS A 112 5.90 -13.29 5.18
CA LYS A 112 4.61 -13.84 5.61
C LYS A 112 4.40 -13.53 7.08
N ARG A 113 3.17 -13.19 7.46
CA ARG A 113 2.84 -13.07 8.87
C ARG A 113 2.89 -14.45 9.51
N ASP A 114 3.64 -14.56 10.60
CA ASP A 114 3.63 -15.74 11.43
C ASP A 114 2.43 -15.71 12.38
N ASN A 115 1.43 -16.56 12.10
CA ASN A 115 0.22 -16.69 12.89
C ASN A 115 0.44 -17.48 14.20
N LEU A 116 1.59 -18.13 14.37
CA LEU A 116 1.96 -18.86 15.58
C LEU A 116 2.76 -17.99 16.56
N SER A 117 3.35 -16.88 16.09
CA SER A 117 4.06 -15.94 16.96
C SER A 117 3.06 -15.09 17.76
N ILE A 118 3.31 -14.98 19.07
CA ILE A 118 2.55 -14.09 19.97
C ILE A 118 2.71 -12.62 19.53
N LYS A 119 3.78 -12.29 18.79
CA LYS A 119 4.12 -10.93 18.37
C LYS A 119 3.49 -10.50 17.04
N GLU A 120 2.76 -11.39 16.35
CA GLU A 120 2.17 -11.12 15.02
C GLU A 120 3.17 -10.51 14.00
N GLU A 121 4.43 -10.97 14.05
CA GLU A 121 5.53 -10.45 13.22
C GLU A 121 5.51 -11.02 11.80
N PHE A 122 6.09 -10.27 10.86
CA PHE A 122 6.36 -10.75 9.51
C PHE A 122 7.74 -11.37 9.45
N ILE A 123 7.81 -12.63 9.01
CA ILE A 123 9.06 -13.36 8.83
C ILE A 123 9.42 -13.40 7.34
N ILE A 124 10.71 -13.36 7.03
CA ILE A 124 11.21 -13.51 5.66
C ILE A 124 11.05 -14.97 5.27
N VAL A 125 10.44 -15.23 4.12
CA VAL A 125 10.26 -16.59 3.58
C VAL A 125 10.99 -16.81 2.26
N GLN A 126 11.29 -15.74 1.54
CA GLN A 126 12.02 -15.80 0.27
C GLN A 126 12.73 -14.47 0.00
N GLU A 127 13.85 -14.54 -0.71
CA GLU A 127 14.52 -13.39 -1.30
C GLU A 127 14.59 -13.56 -2.82
N ILE A 128 14.31 -12.49 -3.55
CA ILE A 128 14.30 -12.42 -5.01
C ILE A 128 15.27 -11.31 -5.41
N LYS A 129 16.24 -11.62 -6.27
CA LYS A 129 17.21 -10.64 -6.76
C LYS A 129 16.74 -10.09 -8.10
N TYR A 130 16.75 -8.77 -8.21
CA TYR A 130 16.55 -8.03 -9.44
C TYR A 130 17.85 -7.35 -9.86
N ASP A 131 18.03 -7.22 -11.16
CA ASP A 131 19.15 -6.46 -11.72
C ASP A 131 18.96 -4.95 -11.46
N ASN A 132 20.07 -4.24 -11.39
CA ASN A 132 20.14 -2.80 -11.14
C ASN A 132 20.19 -1.99 -12.44
#